data_AF-A0A2V2ES97-F1
#
_entry.id   AF-A0A2V2ES97-F1
#
_cell.length_a   1.000
_cell.length_b   1.000
_cell.length_c   1.000
_cell.angle_alpha   90.00
_cell.angle_beta   90.00
_cell.angle_gamma   90.00
#
_symmetry.space_group_name_H-M   'P 1'
#
loop_
_entity.id
_entity.type
_entity.pdbx_description
1 polymer ?
#
loop_
_entity_poly.entity_id
_entity_poly.type
_entity_poly.pdbx_seq_one_letter_code
_entity_poly.pdbx_strand_id
1 'polypeptide(L)'
;MDELYHYGVKGMKWGIRRYQNSDGSYTKAGKKRRREEHPDYTNAHTKKHVREMSNEELKSRNNRLQMEKTYEGLTKDQHIIGLGMKYVGTATAITGSALALYSNADRIISIGKKAAKRTLR
;
A
#
# COMPACT_ATOMS: atom_id res chain seq x y z
N MET A 1 -52.75 -5.35 -0.06
CA MET A 1 -51.84 -5.23 1.08
C MET A 1 -51.12 -6.55 1.15
N ASP A 2 -49.93 -6.64 0.58
CA ASP A 2 -49.11 -7.86 0.64
C ASP A 2 -48.04 -7.63 1.69
N GLU A 3 -48.07 -8.44 2.74
CA GLU A 3 -47.13 -8.36 3.85
C GLU A 3 -46.02 -9.38 3.67
N LEU A 4 -44.77 -8.94 3.78
CA LEU A 4 -43.60 -9.80 3.70
C LEU A 4 -43.31 -10.40 5.09
N TYR A 5 -43.62 -11.69 5.26
CA TYR A 5 -43.30 -12.43 6.48
C TYR A 5 -41.90 -13.05 6.41
N HIS A 6 -41.09 -12.83 7.45
CA HIS A 6 -39.78 -13.46 7.61
C HIS A 6 -39.85 -14.62 8.60
N TYR A 7 -39.65 -15.84 8.09
CA TYR A 7 -39.50 -17.04 8.91
C TYR A 7 -38.01 -17.31 9.13
N GLY A 8 -37.59 -17.42 10.40
CA GLY A 8 -36.23 -17.87 10.72
C GLY A 8 -36.02 -19.34 10.31
N VAL A 9 -34.75 -19.76 10.22
CA VAL A 9 -34.42 -21.17 9.95
C VAL A 9 -34.79 -22.02 11.17
N LYS A 10 -35.68 -22.99 10.97
CA LYS A 10 -36.14 -23.91 12.04
C LYS A 10 -34.93 -24.63 12.66
N GLY A 11 -34.69 -24.37 13.95
CA GLY A 11 -33.56 -24.95 14.71
C GLY A 11 -32.38 -23.99 14.95
N MET A 12 -32.37 -22.78 14.38
CA MET A 12 -31.40 -21.75 14.77
C MET A 12 -31.71 -21.20 16.15
N LYS A 13 -30.70 -21.20 17.04
CA LYS A 13 -30.78 -20.62 18.38
C LYS A 13 -30.08 -19.26 18.39
N TRP A 14 -30.78 -18.21 18.76
CA TRP A 14 -30.21 -16.86 18.91
C TRP A 14 -29.27 -16.84 20.12
N GLY A 15 -28.14 -16.16 20.00
CA GLY A 15 -27.17 -16.00 21.11
C GLY A 15 -26.22 -17.17 21.37
N ILE A 16 -26.46 -18.37 20.81
CA ILE A 16 -25.55 -19.52 20.98
C ILE A 16 -24.50 -19.51 19.89
N ARG A 17 -23.23 -19.25 20.25
CA ARG A 17 -22.11 -19.25 19.30
C ARG A 17 -21.41 -20.61 19.28
N ARG A 18 -21.03 -21.06 18.08
CA ARG A 18 -20.37 -22.35 17.80
C ARG A 18 -19.13 -22.67 18.67
N TYR A 19 -18.43 -21.66 19.18
CA TYR A 19 -17.21 -21.82 19.97
C TYR A 19 -17.30 -21.19 21.38
N GLN A 20 -18.51 -20.90 21.84
CA GLN A 20 -18.78 -20.40 23.18
C GLN A 20 -19.75 -21.34 23.90
N ASN A 21 -19.50 -21.53 25.19
CA ASN A 21 -20.39 -22.19 26.11
C ASN A 21 -21.57 -21.26 26.45
N SER A 22 -22.62 -21.79 27.07
CA SER A 22 -23.80 -21.00 27.46
C SER A 22 -23.51 -19.89 28.47
N ASP A 23 -22.43 -20.00 29.24
CA ASP A 23 -21.92 -18.98 30.17
C ASP A 23 -21.07 -17.89 29.47
N GLY A 24 -20.93 -17.96 28.14
CA GLY A 24 -20.11 -17.05 27.34
C GLY A 24 -18.62 -17.37 27.32
N SER A 25 -18.16 -18.36 28.09
CA SER A 25 -16.76 -18.80 28.07
C SER A 25 -16.44 -19.54 26.76
N TYR A 26 -15.17 -19.53 26.34
CA TYR A 26 -14.77 -20.23 25.11
C TYR A 26 -14.66 -21.74 25.32
N THR A 27 -15.15 -22.51 24.34
CA THR A 27 -14.88 -23.95 24.25
C THR A 27 -13.37 -24.22 24.06
N LYS A 28 -12.89 -25.45 24.28
CA LYS A 28 -11.48 -25.81 24.05
C LYS A 28 -11.02 -25.48 22.62
N ALA A 29 -11.88 -25.76 21.63
CA ALA A 29 -11.66 -25.40 20.22
C ALA A 29 -11.66 -23.87 20.02
N GLY A 30 -12.57 -23.14 20.66
CA GLY A 30 -12.58 -21.66 20.63
C GLY A 30 -11.30 -21.04 21.22
N LYS A 31 -10.82 -21.58 22.35
CA LYS A 31 -9.56 -21.16 22.96
C LYS A 31 -8.35 -21.44 22.07
N LYS A 32 -8.33 -22.58 21.37
CA LYS A 32 -7.26 -22.94 20.42
C LYS A 32 -7.24 -21.96 19.24
N ARG A 33 -8.40 -21.72 18.61
CA ARG A 33 -8.52 -20.78 17.49
C ARG A 33 -8.14 -19.34 17.87
N ARG A 34 -8.44 -18.91 19.09
CA ARG A 34 -8.04 -17.58 19.59
C ARG A 34 -6.54 -17.48 19.86
N ARG A 35 -5.88 -18.58 20.23
CA ARG A 35 -4.43 -18.63 20.50
C ARG A 35 -3.58 -18.71 19.24
N GLU A 36 -4.12 -19.27 18.17
CA GLU A 36 -3.46 -19.31 16.86
C GLU A 36 -3.50 -17.90 16.26
N GLU A 37 -2.56 -17.05 16.68
CA GLU A 37 -2.32 -15.77 16.01
C GLU A 37 -1.86 -16.07 14.59
N HIS A 38 -2.63 -15.60 13.61
CA HIS A 38 -2.27 -15.72 12.21
C HIS A 38 -0.91 -15.04 11.98
N PRO A 39 0.01 -15.60 11.19
CA PRO A 39 1.31 -14.99 10.93
C PRO A 39 1.18 -13.55 10.42
N ASP A 40 0.13 -13.23 9.64
CA ASP A 40 -0.11 -11.86 9.22
C ASP A 40 -0.44 -10.91 10.39
N TYR A 41 -1.18 -11.39 11.39
CA TYR A 41 -1.53 -10.60 12.57
C TYR A 41 -0.28 -10.33 13.42
N THR A 42 0.54 -11.36 13.65
CA THR A 42 1.79 -11.22 14.39
C THR A 42 2.75 -10.28 13.65
N ASN A 43 2.95 -10.45 12.34
CA ASN A 43 3.82 -9.61 11.55
C ASN A 43 3.35 -8.14 11.48
N ALA A 44 2.04 -7.89 11.48
CA ALA A 44 1.50 -6.53 11.48
C ALA A 44 1.66 -5.82 12.84
N HIS A 45 1.60 -6.56 13.95
CA HIS A 45 1.63 -6.00 15.30
C HIS A 45 3.00 -6.09 15.98
N THR A 46 3.90 -6.94 15.48
CA THR A 46 5.27 -7.05 15.98
C THR A 46 6.19 -6.09 15.22
N LYS A 47 6.66 -5.04 15.90
CA LYS A 47 7.66 -4.13 15.35
C LYS A 47 9.04 -4.74 15.53
N LYS A 48 9.49 -5.57 14.56
CA LYS A 48 10.88 -6.08 14.55
C LYS A 48 11.88 -4.95 14.35
N HIS A 49 12.94 -4.94 15.15
CA HIS A 49 14.03 -3.98 14.97
C HIS A 49 14.83 -4.33 13.70
N VAL A 50 15.50 -3.35 13.09
CA VAL A 50 16.23 -3.57 11.82
C VAL A 50 17.30 -4.67 11.95
N ARG A 51 17.89 -4.80 13.14
CA ARG A 51 18.92 -5.79 13.48
C ARG A 51 18.39 -7.22 13.60
N GLU A 52 17.08 -7.38 13.78
CA GLU A 52 16.43 -8.68 13.98
C GLU A 52 15.76 -9.20 12.71
N MET A 53 15.76 -8.40 11.63
CA MET A 53 15.13 -8.77 10.37
C MET A 53 16.01 -9.71 9.55
N SER A 54 15.36 -10.62 8.82
CA SER A 54 16.04 -11.43 7.82
C SER A 54 16.43 -10.61 6.59
N ASN A 55 17.34 -11.14 5.76
CA ASN A 55 17.73 -10.50 4.49
C ASN A 55 16.54 -10.28 3.55
N GLU A 56 15.57 -11.20 3.55
CA GLU A 56 14.36 -11.08 2.72
C GLU A 56 13.43 -9.97 3.23
N GLU A 57 13.28 -9.86 4.56
CA GLU A 57 12.51 -8.78 5.19
C GLU A 57 13.15 -7.41 4.92
N LEU A 58 14.49 -7.32 4.99
CA LEU A 58 15.25 -6.12 4.67
C LEU A 58 15.07 -5.70 3.21
N LYS A 59 15.15 -6.65 2.26
CA LYS A 59 14.92 -6.38 0.84
C LYS A 59 13.51 -5.87 0.57
N SER A 60 12.51 -6.51 1.19
CA SER A 60 11.11 -6.10 1.08
C SER A 60 10.88 -4.71 1.67
N ARG A 61 11.51 -4.40 2.81
CA ARG A 61 11.46 -3.06 3.43
C ARG A 61 12.13 -2.00 2.55
N ASN A 62 13.29 -2.30 1.97
CA ASN A 62 13.98 -1.39 1.05
C ASN A 62 13.14 -1.10 -0.20
N ASN A 63 12.54 -2.12 -0.81
CA ASN A 63 11.63 -1.94 -1.94
C ASN A 63 10.46 -1.03 -1.59
N ARG A 64 9.84 -1.24 -0.41
CA ARG A 64 8.76 -0.38 0.08
C ARG A 64 9.21 1.07 0.26
N LEU A 65 10.34 1.29 0.94
CA LEU A 65 10.90 2.63 1.16
C LEU A 65 11.24 3.34 -0.16
N GLN A 66 11.73 2.60 -1.15
CA GLN A 66 11.99 3.14 -2.48
C GLN A 66 10.69 3.57 -3.17
N MET A 67 9.64 2.75 -3.11
CA MET A 67 8.32 3.10 -3.66
C MET A 67 7.72 4.33 -2.97
N GLU A 68 7.85 4.43 -1.64
CA GLU A 68 7.39 5.60 -0.88
C GLU A 68 8.10 6.88 -1.34
N LYS A 69 9.43 6.84 -1.51
CA LYS A 69 10.18 7.98 -2.05
C LYS A 69 9.74 8.36 -3.47
N THR A 70 9.46 7.37 -4.33
CA THR A 70 8.97 7.66 -5.68
C THR A 70 7.58 8.29 -5.66
N TYR A 71 6.69 7.83 -4.78
CA TYR A 71 5.34 8.37 -4.65
C TYR A 71 5.36 9.78 -4.06
N GLU A 72 6.16 10.02 -3.01
CA GLU A 72 6.35 11.33 -2.42
C GLU A 72 6.90 12.34 -3.44
N GLY A 73 7.86 11.94 -4.26
CA GLY A 73 8.34 12.75 -5.39
C GLY A 73 7.20 13.08 -6.36
N LEU A 74 6.55 12.07 -6.92
CA LEU A 74 5.47 12.24 -7.89
C LEU A 74 4.30 13.10 -7.38
N THR A 75 3.93 12.98 -6.11
CA THR A 75 2.82 13.74 -5.52
C THR A 75 3.19 15.19 -5.23
N LYS A 76 4.39 15.45 -4.70
CA LYS A 76 4.90 16.82 -4.55
C LYS A 76 5.02 17.50 -5.91
N ASP A 77 5.52 16.77 -6.89
CA ASP A 77 5.66 17.28 -8.25
C ASP A 77 4.30 17.52 -8.90
N GLN A 78 3.30 16.65 -8.71
CA GLN A 78 1.94 16.85 -9.19
C GLN A 78 1.30 18.13 -8.60
N HIS A 79 1.59 18.45 -7.33
CA HIS A 79 1.13 19.69 -6.70
C HIS A 79 1.82 20.93 -7.31
N ILE A 80 3.12 20.87 -7.58
CA ILE A 80 3.89 21.95 -8.23
C ILE A 80 3.46 22.12 -9.70
N ILE A 81 3.25 21.03 -10.42
CA ILE A 81 2.79 20.99 -11.82
C ILE A 81 1.34 21.48 -11.93
N GLY A 82 0.45 21.13 -10.99
CA GLY A 82 -0.94 21.59 -10.99
C GLY A 82 -1.10 23.11 -10.80
N LEU A 83 -0.19 23.74 -10.07
CA LEU A 83 -0.11 25.20 -9.94
C LEU A 83 0.64 25.86 -11.11
N GLY A 84 1.76 25.29 -11.55
CA GLY A 84 2.67 25.88 -12.55
C GLY A 84 2.28 25.64 -14.02
N MET A 85 1.61 24.53 -14.36
CA MET A 85 1.25 24.20 -15.75
C MET A 85 0.03 24.93 -16.29
N LYS A 86 -0.68 25.74 -15.50
CA LYS A 86 -1.65 26.68 -16.08
C LYS A 86 -0.98 27.76 -16.95
N TYR A 87 0.32 27.99 -16.77
CA TYR A 87 1.02 29.09 -17.43
C TYR A 87 2.29 28.71 -18.20
N VAL A 88 2.86 27.51 -18.00
CA VAL A 88 4.13 27.13 -18.64
C VAL A 88 3.98 25.84 -19.43
N GLY A 89 3.76 25.97 -20.73
CA GLY A 89 3.72 24.85 -21.66
C GLY A 89 5.11 24.41 -22.08
N THR A 90 5.77 23.54 -21.31
CA THR A 90 6.78 22.59 -21.82
C THR A 90 7.09 21.51 -20.78
N ALA A 91 7.00 20.25 -21.22
CA ALA A 91 7.11 19.03 -20.43
C ALA A 91 8.49 18.80 -19.80
N THR A 92 8.49 18.28 -18.57
CA THR A 92 9.65 17.62 -17.95
C THR A 92 9.25 16.28 -17.36
N ALA A 93 9.81 15.20 -17.91
CA ALA A 93 9.70 13.87 -17.34
C ALA A 93 10.59 13.80 -16.08
N ILE A 94 9.96 13.59 -14.93
CA ILE A 94 10.67 13.49 -13.66
C ILE A 94 11.13 12.05 -13.50
N THR A 95 12.33 11.77 -13.98
CA THR A 95 12.94 10.45 -13.85
C THR A 95 13.50 10.30 -12.44
N GLY A 96 12.87 9.44 -11.63
CA GLY A 96 13.24 9.19 -10.24
C GLY A 96 14.59 8.46 -10.07
N SER A 97 15.21 8.69 -8.91
CA SER A 97 16.53 8.24 -8.44
C SER A 97 17.75 8.86 -9.15
N ALA A 98 18.67 9.43 -8.35
CA ALA A 98 19.92 10.01 -8.84
C ALA A 98 20.77 9.02 -9.66
N LEU A 99 20.70 7.71 -9.33
CA LEU A 99 21.39 6.65 -10.06
C LEU A 99 20.80 6.40 -11.46
N ALA A 100 19.47 6.44 -11.62
CA ALA A 100 18.83 6.29 -12.93
C ALA A 100 19.01 7.55 -13.80
N LEU A 101 19.11 8.73 -13.19
CA LEU A 101 19.49 9.96 -13.88
C LEU A 101 20.95 9.92 -14.35
N TYR A 102 21.87 9.44 -13.50
CA TYR A 102 23.29 9.34 -13.83
C TYR A 102 23.55 8.34 -14.96
N SER A 103 22.93 7.15 -14.90
CA SER A 103 23.11 6.12 -15.94
C SER A 103 22.46 6.49 -17.29
N ASN A 104 21.51 7.43 -17.30
CA ASN A 104 20.82 7.88 -18.51
C ASN A 104 21.07 9.36 -18.84
N ALA A 105 22.10 9.98 -18.26
CA ALA A 105 22.36 11.42 -18.35
C ALA A 105 22.46 11.89 -19.80
N ASP A 106 23.21 11.17 -20.64
CA ASP A 106 23.39 11.50 -22.07
C ASP A 106 22.07 11.50 -22.84
N ARG A 107 21.21 10.52 -22.55
CA ARG A 107 19.90 10.39 -23.19
C ARG A 107 18.98 11.54 -22.79
N ILE A 108 18.98 11.91 -21.50
CA ILE A 108 18.18 13.03 -20.98
C ILE A 108 18.64 14.37 -21.59
N ILE A 109 19.95 14.60 -21.63
CA ILE A 109 20.54 15.80 -22.26
C ILE A 109 20.17 15.86 -23.75
N SER A 110 20.20 14.73 -24.46
CA SER A 110 19.84 14.68 -25.89
C SER A 110 18.37 15.04 -26.14
N ILE A 111 17.47 14.57 -25.27
CA ILE A 111 16.03 14.87 -25.35
C ILE A 111 15.81 16.36 -25.08
N GLY A 112 16.47 16.93 -24.06
CA GLY A 112 16.39 18.36 -23.74
C GLY A 112 16.88 19.23 -24.89
N LYS A 113 18.04 18.91 -25.49
CA LYS A 113 18.56 19.62 -26.68
C LYS A 113 17.58 19.57 -27.86
N LYS A 114 16.96 18.41 -28.11
CA LYS A 114 16.00 18.22 -29.22
C LYS A 114 14.69 18.98 -28.99
N ALA A 115 14.19 18.99 -27.75
CA ALA A 115 12.99 19.74 -27.37
C ALA A 115 13.22 21.26 -27.52
N ALA A 116 14.33 21.78 -26.96
CA ALA A 116 14.68 23.20 -27.07
C ALA A 116 14.85 23.66 -28.53
N LYS A 117 15.46 22.81 -29.39
CA LYS A 117 15.60 23.08 -30.82
C LYS A 117 14.26 23.09 -31.57
N ARG A 118 13.25 22.37 -31.09
CA ARG A 118 11.92 22.30 -31.70
C ARG A 118 11.03 23.48 -31.27
N THR A 119 11.24 24.02 -30.06
CA THR A 119 10.51 25.21 -29.58
C THR A 119 11.08 26.52 -30.10
N LEU A 120 12.37 26.56 -30.46
CA LEU A 120 13.05 27.73 -31.04
C LEU A 120 12.91 27.83 -32.57
N ARG A 121 11.96 27.11 -33.18
CA ARG A 121 11.81 27.00 -34.64
C ARG A 121 10.44 27.43 -35.10
#